data_AF-A0A8T3TFK6-F1
#
_entry.id   AF-A0A8T3TFK6-F1
#
_cell.length_a   1.000
_cell.length_b   1.000
_cell.length_c   1.000
_cell.angle_alpha   90.00
_cell.angle_beta   90.00
_cell.angle_gamma   90.00
#
_symmetry.space_group_name_H-M   'P 1'
#
loop_
_entity.id
_entity.type
_entity.pdbx_description
1 polymer ?
#
loop_
_entity_poly.entity_id
_entity_poly.type
_entity_poly.pdbx_seq_one_letter_code
_entity_poly.pdbx_strand_id
1 'polypeptide(L)' 'MLDEQTKQQLTAKFDELKPQLQQHFSDLTEDDLQAGRDDPDQLVKTISDKSGVPSMAIEQQIKTLLPSS' A
#
# COMPACT_ATOMS: atom_id res chain seq x y z
N MET A 1 6.75 -8.41 -5.29
CA MET A 1 5.42 -8.84 -4.80
C MET A 1 5.49 -8.92 -3.30
N LEU A 2 4.43 -8.48 -2.64
CA LEU A 2 4.35 -8.49 -1.18
C LEU A 2 4.37 -9.93 -0.66
N ASP A 3 4.97 -10.16 0.50
CA ASP A 3 4.91 -11.46 1.17
C ASP A 3 3.51 -11.68 1.77
N GLU A 4 3.07 -12.93 1.90
CA GLU A 4 1.70 -13.24 2.36
C GLU A 4 1.34 -12.61 3.70
N GLN A 5 2.29 -12.56 4.64
CA GLN A 5 2.10 -11.89 5.93
C GLN A 5 1.85 -10.38 5.76
N THR A 6 2.60 -9.73 4.86
CA THR A 6 2.44 -8.30 4.57
C THR A 6 1.08 -8.04 3.91
N LYS A 7 0.66 -8.90 2.98
CA LYS A 7 -0.67 -8.83 2.36
C LYS A 7 -1.78 -8.93 3.39
N GLN A 8 -1.73 -9.95 4.25
CA GLN A 8 -2.74 -10.16 5.29
C GLN A 8 -2.81 -8.99 6.28
N GLN A 9 -1.66 -8.49 6.74
CA GLN A 9 -1.65 -7.35 7.65
C GLN A 9 -2.13 -6.06 6.98
N LEU A 10 -1.77 -5.83 5.71
CA LEU A 10 -2.21 -4.67 4.97
C LEU A 10 -3.73 -4.67 4.78
N THR A 11 -4.31 -5.80 4.38
CA THR A 11 -5.78 -5.92 4.25
C THR A 11 -6.47 -5.81 5.62
N ALA A 12 -5.93 -6.43 6.67
CA ALA A 12 -6.52 -6.40 8.00
C ALA A 12 -6.48 -5.00 8.66
N LYS A 13 -5.40 -4.26 8.46
CA LYS A 13 -5.17 -2.91 9.01
C LYS A 13 -5.38 -1.81 7.98
N PHE A 14 -6.01 -2.12 6.84
CA PHE A 14 -6.10 -1.20 5.71
C PHE A 14 -6.75 0.12 6.09
N ASP A 15 -7.89 0.08 6.79
CA ASP A 15 -8.62 1.28 7.21
C ASP A 15 -7.79 2.17 8.17
N GLU A 16 -6.94 1.57 9.02
CA GLU A 16 -6.03 2.30 9.92
C GLU A 16 -4.82 2.87 9.18
N LEU A 17 -4.32 2.16 8.17
CA LEU A 17 -3.14 2.54 7.37
C LEU A 17 -3.50 3.48 6.23
N LYS A 18 -4.74 3.48 5.74
CA LYS A 18 -5.23 4.33 4.65
C LYS A 18 -4.81 5.79 4.79
N PRO A 19 -5.03 6.49 5.94
CA PRO A 19 -4.56 7.87 6.08
C PRO A 19 -3.03 7.98 5.97
N GLN A 20 -2.28 7.02 6.51
CA GLN A 20 -0.81 7.03 6.41
C GLN A 20 -0.33 6.79 4.98
N LEU A 21 -0.94 5.84 4.27
CA LEU A 21 -0.68 5.57 2.86
C LEU A 21 -0.96 6.81 2.01
N GLN A 22 -2.08 7.49 2.23
CA GLN A 22 -2.43 8.71 1.50
C GLN A 22 -1.46 9.87 1.80
N GLN A 23 -0.99 10.00 3.04
CA GLN A 23 0.03 11.01 3.39
C GLN A 23 1.38 10.69 2.74
N HIS A 24 1.78 9.42 2.72
CA HIS A 24 3.05 8.97 2.16
C HIS A 24 3.06 9.00 0.63
N PHE A 25 1.91 8.71 0.02
CA PHE A 25 1.69 8.67 -1.42
C PHE A 25 0.66 9.73 -1.82
N SER A 26 1.10 11.00 -1.85
CA SER A 26 0.22 12.15 -2.12
C SER A 26 -0.43 12.13 -3.51
N ASP A 27 0.12 11.36 -4.46
CA ASP A 27 -0.41 11.19 -5.82
C ASP A 27 -1.60 10.21 -5.90
N LEU A 28 -1.93 9.51 -4.80
CA LEU A 28 -3.05 8.59 -4.75
C LEU A 28 -4.35 9.29 -4.42
N THR A 29 -5.39 8.91 -5.15
CA THR A 29 -6.75 9.24 -4.78
C THR A 29 -7.31 8.19 -3.82
N GLU A 30 -8.41 8.54 -3.17
CA GLU A 30 -9.12 7.62 -2.29
C GLU A 30 -9.63 6.36 -3.01
N ASP A 31 -9.94 6.49 -4.30
CA ASP A 31 -10.39 5.40 -5.17
C ASP A 31 -9.25 4.42 -5.48
N ASP A 32 -8.05 4.94 -5.75
CA ASP A 32 -6.85 4.11 -5.98
C ASP A 32 -6.50 3.27 -4.74
N LEU A 33 -6.62 3.88 -3.56
CA LEU A 33 -6.43 3.20 -2.29
C LEU A 33 -7.50 2.11 -2.10
N GLN A 34 -8.78 2.43 -2.32
CA GLN A 34 -9.87 1.45 -2.19
C GLN A 34 -9.73 0.27 -3.14
N ALA A 35 -9.33 0.50 -4.39
CA ALA A 35 -9.12 -0.56 -5.38
C ALA A 35 -8.05 -1.57 -4.95
N GLY A 36 -7.08 -1.14 -4.13
CA GLY A 36 -6.01 -1.96 -3.59
C GLY A 36 -6.30 -2.60 -2.22
N ARG A 37 -7.48 -2.35 -1.63
CA ARG A 37 -7.87 -2.91 -0.31
C ARG A 37 -7.92 -4.43 -0.33
N ASP A 38 -8.60 -4.97 -1.32
CA ASP A 38 -8.82 -6.42 -1.49
C ASP A 38 -7.63 -7.11 -2.16
N ASP A 39 -6.78 -6.37 -2.87
CA ASP A 39 -5.57 -6.88 -3.53
C ASP A 39 -4.35 -5.97 -3.27
N PRO A 40 -3.51 -6.34 -2.28
CA PRO A 40 -2.31 -5.58 -1.91
C PRO A 40 -1.27 -5.44 -3.03
N ASP A 41 -1.16 -6.42 -3.94
CA ASP A 41 -0.21 -6.33 -5.06
C ASP A 41 -0.71 -5.34 -6.11
N GLN A 42 -2.02 -5.31 -6.35
CA GLN A 42 -2.68 -4.33 -7.20
C GLN A 42 -2.53 -2.92 -6.62
N LEU A 43 -2.59 -2.77 -5.30
CA LEU A 43 -2.29 -1.50 -4.62
C LEU A 43 -0.87 -1.05 -4.99
N VAL A 44 0.15 -1.88 -4.69
CA VAL A 44 1.56 -1.58 -4.98
C VAL A 44 1.76 -1.18 -6.44
N LYS A 45 1.13 -1.92 -7.37
CA LYS A 45 1.21 -1.64 -8.79
C LYS A 45 0.59 -0.29 -9.14
N THR A 46 -0.60 0.01 -8.61
CA THR A 46 -1.30 1.29 -8.83
C THR A 46 -0.47 2.47 -8.32
N ILE A 47 0.14 2.33 -7.14
CA ILE A 47 1.02 3.36 -6.57
C ILE A 47 2.27 3.55 -7.44
N SER A 48 2.87 2.46 -7.88
CA SER A 48 4.04 2.47 -8.76
C SER A 48 3.76 3.17 -10.09
N ASP A 49 2.64 2.83 -10.75
CA ASP A 49 2.21 3.44 -12.01
C ASP A 49 1.91 4.95 -11.86
N LYS A 50 1.29 5.36 -10.74
CA LYS A 50 0.93 6.78 -10.52
C LYS A 50 2.08 7.65 -10.07
N SER A 51 2.89 7.17 -9.15
CA SER A 51 4.00 7.93 -8.57
C SER A 51 5.27 7.85 -9.43
N GLY A 52 5.35 6.88 -10.35
CA GLY A 52 6.57 6.59 -11.12
C GLY A 52 7.69 5.97 -10.25
N VAL A 53 7.37 5.60 -9.01
CA VAL A 53 8.29 5.00 -8.06
C VAL A 53 8.27 3.49 -8.27
N PRO A 54 9.44 2.81 -8.34
CA PRO A 54 9.47 1.37 -8.56
C PRO A 54 8.70 0.60 -7.47
N SER A 55 7.95 -0.42 -7.87
CA SER A 55 7.15 -1.26 -6.97
C SER A 55 7.94 -1.75 -5.76
N MET A 56 9.21 -2.13 -5.94
CA MET A 56 10.09 -2.56 -4.85
C MET A 56 10.25 -1.51 -3.75
N ALA A 57 10.33 -0.22 -4.10
CA ALA A 57 10.41 0.85 -3.11
C ALA A 57 9.07 1.08 -2.40
N ILE A 58 7.95 0.94 -3.12
CA ILE A 58 6.60 1.00 -2.55
C ILE A 58 6.39 -0.14 -1.54
N GLU A 59 6.80 -1.36 -1.89
CA GLU A 59 6.71 -2.54 -1.03
C GLU A 59 7.45 -2.33 0.29
N GLN A 60 8.65 -1.75 0.24
CA GLN A 60 9.43 -1.42 1.43
C GLN A 60 8.73 -0.34 2.27
N GLN A 61 8.17 0.70 1.65
CA GLN A 61 7.42 1.74 2.36
C GLN A 61 6.19 1.17 3.07
N ILE A 62 5.40 0.33 2.39
CA ILE A 62 4.25 -0.36 2.99
C ILE A 62 4.69 -1.21 4.18
N LYS A 63 5.81 -1.94 4.06
CA LYS A 63 6.39 -2.72 5.17
C LYS A 63 6.80 -1.85 6.35
N THR A 64 7.29 -0.62 6.13
CA THR A 64 7.62 0.31 7.21
C THR A 64 6.39 0.94 7.88
N LEU A 65 5.30 1.10 7.13
CA LEU A 65 4.04 1.63 7.64
C LEU A 65 3.27 0.59 8.46
N LEU A 66 3.47 -0.69 8.18
CA LEU A 66 2.91 -1.78 8.95
C LEU A 66 3.60 -1.86 10.32
N PRO A 67 2.88 -1.70 11.44
CA PRO A 67 3.50 -1.81 12.75
C PRO A 67 3.97 -3.25 12.96
N SER A 68 5.29 -3.41 13.15
CA SER A 68 5.92 -4.64 13.62
C SER A 68 5.30 -5.03 14.96
N SER A 69 4.30 -5.91 14.94
CA SER A 69 3.78 -6.54 16.16
C SER A 69 4.69 -7.67 16.59
#